data_AF-A0AAQ5YKX1-F1
#
_entry.id   AF-A0AAQ5YKX1-F1
#
_cell.length_a   1.000
_cell.length_b   1.000
_cell.length_c   1.000
_cell.angle_alpha   90.00
_cell.angle_beta   90.00
_cell.angle_gamma   90.00
#
_symmetry.space_group_name_H-M   'P 1'
#
loop_
_entity.id
_entity.type
_entity.pdbx_description
1 polymer ?
#
loop_
_entity_poly.entity_id
_entity_poly.type
_entity_poly.pdbx_seq_one_letter_code
_entity_poly.pdbx_strand_id
1 'polypeptide(L)'
;MSHKQIYYSDKYDDDKYEYRHVMLPKDIAKRVPKTHLMSETEWRNLGVQQSQGWVHYMIHQPEPHILLFRRPLAQPKIIREVLWVRGRSVLPVCHRLTHHSYAVRLPSSCVVGD
;
A
#
# COMPACT_ATOMS: atom_id res chain seq x y z
N MET A 1 -29.61 -16.02 -0.18
CA MET A 1 -28.46 -16.50 -0.97
C MET A 1 -27.22 -16.27 -0.15
N SER A 2 -26.47 -17.31 0.24
CA SER A 2 -25.23 -17.11 0.99
C SER A 2 -24.25 -16.37 0.09
N HIS A 3 -23.89 -15.15 0.48
CA HIS A 3 -22.82 -14.44 -0.19
C HIS A 3 -21.58 -15.32 -0.07
N LYS A 4 -21.14 -15.90 -1.19
CA LYS A 4 -19.89 -16.64 -1.33
C LYS A 4 -18.75 -15.64 -1.18
N GLN A 5 -18.51 -15.23 0.05
CA GLN A 5 -17.57 -14.19 0.38
C GLN A 5 -16.17 -14.77 0.23
N ILE A 6 -15.50 -14.39 -0.85
CA ILE A 6 -14.08 -14.65 -1.05
C ILE A 6 -13.33 -13.92 0.07
N TYR A 7 -12.45 -14.63 0.75
CA TYR A 7 -11.65 -14.06 1.83
C TYR A 7 -10.30 -13.59 1.29
N TYR A 8 -9.91 -12.38 1.68
CA TYR A 8 -8.66 -11.74 1.29
C TYR A 8 -7.82 -11.53 2.54
N SER A 9 -6.60 -12.06 2.54
CA SER A 9 -5.66 -11.82 3.64
C SER A 9 -4.99 -10.45 3.58
N ASP A 10 -4.37 -10.10 4.71
CA ASP A 10 -3.47 -8.97 4.80
C ASP A 10 -2.27 -9.14 3.86
N LYS A 11 -1.73 -8.00 3.42
CA LYS A 11 -0.56 -7.97 2.54
C LYS A 11 0.68 -8.06 3.39
N TYR A 12 1.62 -8.90 2.97
CA TYR A 12 2.95 -9.01 3.57
C TYR A 12 3.97 -8.90 2.44
N ASP A 13 5.10 -8.27 2.70
CA ASP A 13 6.02 -7.91 1.63
C ASP A 13 7.48 -8.06 2.05
N ASP A 14 8.29 -8.55 1.12
CA ASP A 14 9.74 -8.68 1.26
C ASP A 14 10.45 -7.48 0.61
N ASP A 15 11.73 -7.61 0.28
CA ASP A 15 12.51 -6.53 -0.34
C ASP A 15 12.10 -6.22 -1.80
N LYS A 16 11.45 -7.17 -2.50
CA LYS A 16 11.23 -7.14 -3.96
C LYS A 16 9.75 -7.24 -4.36
N TYR A 17 8.94 -7.93 -3.57
CA TYR A 17 7.57 -8.32 -3.87
C TYR A 17 6.64 -8.13 -2.67
N GLU A 18 5.41 -7.76 -2.98
CA GLU A 18 4.26 -7.81 -2.08
C GLU A 18 3.48 -9.09 -2.34
N TYR A 19 3.04 -9.75 -1.29
CA TYR A 19 2.35 -11.03 -1.30
C TYR A 19 0.99 -10.91 -0.61
N ARG A 20 0.07 -11.74 -1.06
CA ARG A 20 -1.26 -11.93 -0.47
C ARG A 20 -1.78 -13.30 -0.85
N HIS A 21 -2.52 -13.92 0.05
CA HIS A 21 -3.31 -15.11 -0.27
C HIS A 21 -4.81 -14.79 -0.30
N VAL A 22 -5.53 -15.44 -1.20
CA VAL A 22 -6.99 -15.35 -1.32
C VAL A 22 -7.57 -16.73 -1.09
N MET A 23 -8.52 -16.84 -0.17
CA MET A 23 -9.21 -18.10 0.10
C MET A 23 -10.56 -18.09 -0.60
N LEU A 24 -10.73 -19.07 -1.49
CA LEU A 24 -11.95 -19.29 -2.23
C LEU A 24 -12.92 -20.18 -1.44
N PRO A 25 -14.23 -19.93 -1.52
CA PRO A 25 -15.22 -20.86 -1.01
C PRO A 25 -15.16 -22.17 -1.79
N LYS A 26 -15.49 -23.29 -1.12
CA LYS A 26 -15.36 -24.66 -1.65
C LYS A 26 -16.04 -24.87 -3.00
N ASP A 27 -17.12 -24.14 -3.28
CA ASP A 27 -17.85 -24.23 -4.55
C ASP A 27 -17.10 -23.64 -5.74
N ILE A 28 -16.28 -22.61 -5.51
CA ILE A 28 -15.45 -21.98 -6.55
C ILE A 28 -14.12 -22.73 -6.65
N ALA A 29 -13.56 -23.21 -5.54
CA ALA A 29 -12.31 -23.96 -5.51
C ALA A 29 -12.33 -25.22 -6.40
N LYS A 30 -13.50 -25.84 -6.63
CA LYS A 30 -13.65 -26.98 -7.56
C LYS A 30 -13.36 -26.62 -9.03
N ARG A 31 -13.48 -25.34 -9.40
CA ARG A 31 -13.22 -24.84 -10.76
C ARG A 31 -11.77 -24.41 -10.97
N VAL A 32 -10.96 -24.40 -9.91
CA VAL A 32 -9.54 -24.02 -10.00
C VAL A 32 -8.76 -25.16 -10.67
N PRO A 33 -8.03 -24.89 -11.77
CA PRO A 33 -7.17 -25.88 -12.39
C PRO A 33 -5.98 -26.20 -11.48
N LYS A 34 -5.67 -27.49 -11.33
CA LYS A 34 -4.51 -27.97 -10.56
C LYS A 34 -3.26 -28.18 -11.41
N THR A 35 -3.40 -28.10 -12.74
CA THR A 35 -2.36 -28.46 -13.71
C THR A 35 -1.44 -27.30 -14.06
N HIS A 36 -1.89 -26.06 -13.91
CA HIS A 36 -1.16 -24.86 -14.33
C HIS A 36 -1.47 -23.65 -13.45
N LEU A 37 -0.60 -22.64 -13.52
CA LEU A 37 -0.80 -21.36 -12.87
C LEU A 37 -1.79 -20.51 -13.67
N MET A 38 -2.76 -19.91 -12.98
CA MET A 38 -3.77 -19.08 -13.62
C MET A 38 -3.23 -17.70 -14.04
N SER A 39 -3.61 -17.29 -15.24
CA SER A 39 -3.43 -15.93 -15.76
C SER A 39 -4.40 -14.94 -15.10
N GLU A 40 -4.15 -13.63 -15.29
CA GLU A 40 -5.02 -12.56 -14.77
C GLU A 40 -6.50 -12.76 -15.11
N THR A 41 -6.78 -13.08 -16.37
CA THR A 41 -8.15 -13.28 -16.84
C THR A 41 -8.82 -14.47 -16.18
N GLU A 42 -8.10 -15.57 -15.98
CA GLU A 42 -8.67 -16.81 -15.42
C GLU A 42 -9.10 -16.65 -13.97
N TRP A 43 -8.26 -16.07 -13.11
CA TRP A 43 -8.66 -15.86 -11.72
C TRP A 43 -9.71 -14.74 -11.58
N ARG A 44 -9.74 -13.74 -12.47
CA ARG A 44 -10.83 -12.75 -12.53
C ARG A 44 -12.16 -13.40 -12.89
N ASN A 45 -12.16 -14.37 -13.82
CA ASN A 45 -13.35 -15.13 -14.20
C ASN A 45 -13.90 -16.00 -13.06
N LEU A 46 -13.06 -16.40 -12.10
CA LEU A 46 -13.50 -17.09 -10.87
C LEU A 46 -14.17 -16.15 -9.86
N GLY A 47 -14.15 -14.84 -10.11
CA GLY A 47 -14.72 -13.81 -9.24
C GLY A 47 -13.74 -13.19 -8.26
N VAL A 48 -12.44 -13.50 -8.34
CA VAL A 48 -11.41 -12.84 -7.53
C VAL A 48 -11.23 -11.42 -8.05
N GLN A 49 -11.38 -10.44 -7.16
CA GLN A 49 -11.25 -9.02 -7.48
C GLN A 49 -10.10 -8.41 -6.69
N GLN A 50 -9.09 -7.93 -7.40
CA GLN A 50 -7.93 -7.24 -6.83
C GLN A 50 -7.40 -6.18 -7.80
N SER A 51 -6.50 -5.33 -7.29
CA SER A 51 -5.80 -4.32 -8.08
C SER A 51 -4.99 -4.95 -9.22
N GLN A 52 -4.50 -4.14 -10.14
CA GLN A 52 -3.64 -4.64 -11.22
C GLN A 52 -2.25 -5.09 -10.69
N GLY A 53 -1.62 -5.99 -11.44
CA GLY A 53 -0.21 -6.39 -11.25
C GLY A 53 0.01 -7.60 -10.33
N TRP A 54 -1.06 -8.21 -9.81
CA TRP A 54 -0.97 -9.43 -9.04
C TRP A 54 -0.83 -10.65 -9.96
N VAL A 55 0.16 -11.48 -9.65
CA VAL A 55 0.49 -12.69 -10.41
C VAL A 55 0.35 -13.90 -9.49
N HIS A 56 -0.43 -14.89 -9.93
CA HIS A 56 -0.54 -16.17 -9.25
C HIS A 56 0.74 -16.98 -9.49
N TYR A 57 1.58 -17.15 -8.46
CA TYR A 57 2.95 -17.64 -8.65
C TYR A 57 3.16 -19.09 -8.21
N MET A 58 2.26 -19.66 -7.40
CA MET A 58 2.43 -21.01 -6.87
C MET A 58 1.06 -21.66 -6.61
N ILE A 59 0.94 -22.93 -6.95
CA ILE A 59 -0.22 -23.76 -6.60
C ILE A 59 0.06 -24.43 -5.26
N HIS A 60 -0.82 -24.22 -4.29
CA HIS A 60 -0.73 -24.90 -3.02
C HIS A 60 -1.46 -26.26 -3.12
N GLN A 61 -0.70 -27.36 -3.24
CA GLN A 61 -1.27 -28.69 -3.49
C GLN A 61 -2.21 -29.21 -2.39
N PRO A 62 -1.92 -29.09 -1.08
CA PRO A 62 -2.80 -29.65 -0.06
C PRO A 62 -4.08 -28.83 0.11
N GLU A 63 -4.03 -27.51 -0.08
CA GLU A 63 -5.19 -26.61 0.02
C GLU A 63 -5.40 -25.80 -1.28
N PRO A 64 -6.01 -26.39 -2.34
CA PRO A 64 -6.18 -25.74 -3.65
C PRO A 64 -7.16 -24.57 -3.64
N HIS A 65 -7.89 -24.38 -2.53
CA HIS A 65 -8.78 -23.26 -2.33
C HIS A 65 -8.03 -21.99 -1.90
N ILE A 66 -6.74 -22.09 -1.58
CA ILE A 66 -5.87 -20.97 -1.24
C ILE A 66 -5.06 -20.60 -2.49
N LEU A 67 -5.30 -19.42 -3.03
CA LEU A 67 -4.57 -18.85 -4.15
C LEU A 67 -3.47 -17.92 -3.64
N LEU A 68 -2.25 -18.11 -4.13
CA LEU A 68 -1.08 -17.34 -3.73
C LEU A 68 -0.72 -16.33 -4.81
N PHE A 69 -0.77 -15.04 -4.46
CA PHE A 69 -0.45 -13.95 -5.35
C PHE A 69 0.79 -13.20 -4.89
N ARG A 70 1.58 -12.73 -5.87
CA ARG A 70 2.68 -11.79 -5.66
C ARG A 70 2.60 -10.62 -6.64
N ARG A 71 3.12 -9.47 -6.27
CA ARG A 71 3.22 -8.27 -7.11
C ARG A 71 4.57 -7.60 -6.87
N PRO A 72 5.32 -7.20 -7.91
CA PRO A 72 6.57 -6.47 -7.72
C PRO A 72 6.33 -5.13 -7.04
N LEU A 73 7.19 -4.77 -6.10
CA LEU A 73 7.19 -3.44 -5.48
C LEU A 73 7.75 -2.41 -6.46
N ALA A 74 7.12 -1.24 -6.54
CA ALA A 74 7.60 -0.14 -7.39
C ALA A 74 8.96 0.40 -6.91
N GLN A 75 9.24 0.31 -5.60
CA GLN A 75 10.51 0.68 -4.99
C GLN A 75 10.91 -0.40 -3.98
N PRO A 76 12.12 -0.95 -4.07
CA PRO A 76 12.66 -1.85 -3.05
C PRO A 76 12.61 -1.16 -1.68
N LYS A 77 12.17 -1.88 -0.64
CA LYS A 77 12.05 -1.33 0.72
C LYS A 77 13.37 -0.73 1.24
N ILE A 78 14.49 -1.33 0.88
CA ILE A 78 15.85 -0.84 1.17
C ILE A 78 16.03 0.63 0.77
N ILE A 79 15.40 1.09 -0.32
CA ILE A 79 15.54 2.48 -0.80
C ILE A 79 14.62 3.44 -0.03
N ARG A 80 13.48 2.97 0.49
CA ARG A 80 12.53 3.82 1.25
C ARG A 80 13.10 4.24 2.60
N GLU A 81 13.86 3.37 3.26
CA GLU A 81 14.48 3.69 4.54
C GLU A 81 15.58 4.76 4.37
N VAL A 82 16.38 4.68 3.30
CA VAL A 82 17.43 5.67 3.00
C VAL A 82 16.86 7.05 2.61
N LEU A 83 15.71 7.08 1.93
CA LEU A 83 15.05 8.33 1.53
C LEU A 83 14.49 9.12 2.72
N TRP A 84 14.04 8.45 3.79
CA TRP A 84 13.51 9.12 4.98
C TRP A 84 14.60 9.73 5.89
N VAL A 85 15.83 9.22 5.81
CA VAL A 85 16.96 9.68 6.65
C VAL A 85 17.56 11.01 6.16
N ARG A 86 17.22 11.49 4.96
CA ARG A 86 17.76 12.75 4.40
C ARG A 86 16.88 13.99 4.62
N GLY A 87 15.93 13.94 5.55
CA GLY A 87 14.94 15.01 5.78
C GLY A 87 14.84 15.57 7.21
N ARG A 88 15.81 15.35 8.11
CA ARG A 88 15.84 16.04 9.41
C ARG A 88 16.68 17.31 9.30
N SER A 89 16.06 18.35 8.73
CA SER A 89 16.45 19.73 8.95
C SER A 89 16.44 19.98 10.46
N VAL A 90 17.62 20.28 10.99
CA VAL A 90 17.85 20.90 12.30
C VAL A 90 16.88 22.06 12.47
N LEU A 91 15.92 21.93 13.40
CA LEU A 91 15.20 23.08 13.93
C LEU A 91 16.21 23.93 14.71
N PRO A 92 16.30 25.25 14.49
CA PRO A 92 17.11 26.09 15.36
C PRO A 92 16.47 26.07 16.74
N VAL A 93 17.30 25.77 17.74
CA VAL A 93 16.99 25.87 19.17
C VAL A 93 16.45 27.27 19.44
N CYS A 94 15.17 27.37 19.76
CA CYS A 94 14.55 28.59 20.25
C CYS A 94 15.01 28.81 21.71
N HIS A 95 16.14 29.50 21.87
CA HIS A 95 16.54 30.03 23.17
C HIS A 95 15.82 31.36 23.43
N ARG A 96 14.72 31.26 24.17
CA ARG A 96 14.40 32.04 25.38
C ARG A 96 14.90 33.50 25.40
N LEU A 97 13.98 34.46 25.51
CA LEU A 97 13.87 35.33 26.69
C LEU A 97 12.55 36.12 26.66
N THR A 98 11.83 35.95 27.76
CA THR A 98 10.58 36.58 28.14
C THR A 98 10.79 38.03 28.58
N HIS A 99 9.73 38.84 28.39
CA HIS A 99 9.30 39.95 29.26
C HIS A 99 10.04 41.30 29.17
N HIS A 100 9.46 42.29 28.45
CA HIS A 100 8.75 43.44 29.05
C HIS A 100 8.44 44.55 28.02
N SER A 101 7.15 44.91 27.95
CA SER A 101 6.66 46.30 27.98
C SER A 101 6.64 47.22 26.74
N TYR A 102 5.40 47.71 26.51
CA TYR A 102 4.94 49.03 26.05
C TYR A 102 5.11 49.46 24.57
N ALA A 103 3.96 49.39 23.88
CA ALA A 103 3.23 50.53 23.31
C ALA A 103 3.70 51.22 22.00
N VAL A 104 2.79 51.13 21.01
CA VAL A 104 2.26 52.22 20.17
C VAL A 104 3.17 52.79 19.09
N ARG A 105 2.83 52.58 17.79
CA ARG A 105 2.10 53.52 16.90
C ARG A 105 2.17 53.05 15.43
N LEU A 106 1.02 52.74 14.81
CA LEU A 106 0.77 52.91 13.36
C LEU A 106 0.45 54.42 13.11
N PRO A 107 0.47 55.00 11.88
CA PRO A 107 0.23 54.38 10.57
C PRO A 107 1.06 54.99 9.39
N SER A 108 0.65 54.64 8.16
CA SER A 108 0.97 55.23 6.83
C SER A 108 1.86 54.31 5.98
N SER A 109 1.53 53.89 4.78
CA SER A 109 0.39 54.17 3.89
C SER A 109 0.50 53.17 2.73
N CYS A 110 -0.61 52.54 2.36
CA CYS A 110 -0.73 51.82 1.09
C CYS A 110 -0.66 52.83 -0.06
N VAL A 111 0.15 52.58 -1.09
CA VAL A 111 -0.02 53.17 -2.42
C VAL A 111 0.16 52.07 -3.46
N VAL A 112 -0.81 52.01 -4.38
CA VAL A 112 -0.97 51.09 -5.51
C VAL A 112 -0.56 51.83 -6.80
N GLY A 113 0.00 51.10 -7.78
CA GLY A 113 0.21 51.54 -9.18
C GLY A 113 1.67 51.92 -9.47
N ASP A 114 2.33 51.46 -10.53
CA ASP A 114 1.88 51.11 -11.89
C ASP A 114 2.25 49.66 -12.29
#